data_AF-A0A420RG28-F1
#
_entry.id   AF-A0A420RG28-F1
#
_cell.length_a   1.000
_cell.length_b   1.000
_cell.length_c   1.000
_cell.angle_alpha   90.00
_cell.angle_beta   90.00
_cell.angle_gamma   90.00
#
_symmetry.space_group_name_H-M   'P 1'
#
loop_
_entity.id
_entity.type
_entity.pdbx_description
1 polymer ?
#
loop_
_entity_poly.entity_id
_entity_poly.type
_entity_poly.pdbx_seq_one_letter_code
_entity_poly.pdbx_strand_id
1 'polypeptide(L)'
;MAHNLSHVVEVPDPQERGQIYNGTTFGDEEGSIQFTSPYGGVRDRLWVRETWNWFDPGAIPADRAGARAPFTGAQGNRTIPWVAAYAADGHLPYPGYEGRDHWRPSIHMPRWASRILLEITGVRVERLQDISEADALAEGSFTWAREQDTPVRDLDEARLVYCQLWEEINGPGSWDANPWVWV
;
A
#
# COMPACT_ATOMS: atom_id res chain seq x y z
N MET A 1 -14.81 16.20 7.83
CA MET A 1 -15.51 14.91 7.65
C MET A 1 -15.03 14.39 6.31
N ALA A 2 -14.38 13.22 6.27
CA ALA A 2 -13.94 12.64 5.00
C ALA A 2 -15.21 12.35 4.18
N HIS A 3 -15.32 12.95 3.01
CA HIS A 3 -16.36 12.60 2.07
C HIS A 3 -15.98 11.23 1.51
N ASN A 4 -16.46 10.17 2.16
CA ASN A 4 -16.37 8.82 1.61
C ASN A 4 -16.99 8.86 0.22
N LEU A 5 -16.14 8.83 -0.81
CA LEU A 5 -16.60 8.88 -2.18
C LEU A 5 -17.21 7.53 -2.48
N SER A 6 -18.52 7.54 -2.71
CA SER A 6 -19.27 6.34 -3.02
C SER A 6 -19.29 6.15 -4.52
N HIS A 7 -18.77 5.02 -4.99
CA HIS A 7 -18.92 4.61 -6.38
C HIS A 7 -20.15 3.71 -6.49
N VAL A 8 -21.05 4.04 -7.41
CA VAL A 8 -22.17 3.17 -7.75
C VAL A 8 -21.76 2.35 -8.96
N VAL A 9 -21.78 1.02 -8.81
CA VAL A 9 -21.58 0.08 -9.91
C VAL A 9 -22.85 -0.74 -10.07
N GLU A 10 -23.31 -0.88 -11.31
CA GLU A 10 -24.38 -1.84 -11.63
C GLU A 10 -23.82 -3.25 -11.59
N VAL A 11 -24.48 -4.15 -10.86
CA VAL A 11 -24.06 -5.55 -10.79
C VAL A 11 -24.58 -6.25 -12.04
N PRO A 12 -23.70 -6.76 -12.92
CA PRO A 12 -24.15 -7.43 -14.13
C PRO A 12 -24.85 -8.77 -13.81
N ASP A 13 -24.42 -9.44 -12.73
CA ASP A 13 -24.94 -10.75 -12.31
C ASP A 13 -25.91 -10.63 -11.12
N PRO A 14 -27.20 -10.93 -11.30
CA PRO A 14 -28.18 -10.95 -10.22
C PRO A 14 -27.87 -11.92 -9.07
N GLN A 15 -27.04 -12.94 -9.28
CA GLN A 15 -26.66 -13.91 -8.24
C GLN A 15 -25.68 -13.35 -7.20
N GLU A 16 -25.03 -12.22 -7.50
CA GLU A 16 -24.11 -11.56 -6.56
C GLU A 16 -24.80 -10.57 -5.61
N ARG A 17 -26.11 -10.36 -5.78
CA ARG A 17 -26.92 -9.53 -4.89
C ARG A 17 -26.94 -10.12 -3.47
N GLY A 18 -26.75 -9.28 -2.47
CA GLY A 18 -26.78 -9.65 -1.04
C GLY A 18 -25.47 -10.21 -0.46
N GLN A 19 -24.40 -10.34 -1.25
CA GLN A 19 -23.08 -10.72 -0.72
C GLN A 19 -22.47 -9.61 0.15
N ILE A 20 -21.37 -9.88 0.84
CA ILE A 20 -20.62 -8.86 1.60
C ILE A 20 -19.17 -8.85 1.09
N TYR A 21 -18.68 -7.70 0.65
CA TYR A 21 -17.27 -7.52 0.27
C TYR A 21 -16.64 -6.40 1.09
N ASN A 22 -15.53 -6.70 1.77
CA ASN A 22 -14.82 -5.75 2.63
C ASN A 22 -15.74 -4.97 3.60
N GLY A 23 -16.77 -5.65 4.14
CA GLY A 23 -17.74 -5.07 5.08
C GLY A 23 -18.83 -4.21 4.46
N THR A 24 -18.93 -4.14 3.13
CA THR A 24 -20.02 -3.45 2.41
C THR A 24 -20.97 -4.48 1.80
N THR A 25 -22.27 -4.27 1.95
CA THR A 25 -23.32 -5.18 1.42
C THR A 25 -23.57 -4.90 -0.06
N PHE A 26 -23.67 -5.97 -0.86
CA PHE A 26 -24.04 -5.89 -2.26
C PHE A 26 -25.55 -5.73 -2.42
N GLY A 27 -25.98 -4.68 -3.11
CA GLY A 27 -27.26 -4.60 -3.83
C GLY A 27 -28.42 -4.11 -2.99
N ASP A 28 -29.04 -3.01 -3.39
CA ASP A 28 -30.44 -2.74 -3.06
C ASP A 28 -31.39 -3.50 -4.01
N GLU A 29 -32.70 -3.47 -3.75
CA GLU A 29 -33.72 -4.16 -4.56
C GLU A 29 -33.70 -3.74 -6.04
N GLU A 30 -33.09 -2.60 -6.37
CA GLU A 30 -32.98 -2.03 -7.72
C GLU A 30 -31.79 -2.56 -8.53
N GLY A 31 -30.87 -3.32 -7.91
CA GLY A 31 -29.73 -3.94 -8.59
C GLY A 31 -28.48 -3.07 -8.69
N SER A 32 -28.41 -1.98 -7.91
CA SER A 32 -27.26 -1.08 -7.84
C SER A 32 -26.44 -1.33 -6.55
N ILE A 33 -25.11 -1.17 -6.61
CA ILE A 33 -24.24 -1.26 -5.42
C ILE A 33 -23.51 0.03 -5.19
N GLN A 34 -23.62 0.53 -3.97
CA GLN A 34 -22.80 1.62 -3.48
C GLN A 34 -21.54 1.05 -2.79
N PHE A 35 -20.40 1.16 -3.45
CA PHE A 35 -19.10 0.88 -2.86
C PHE A 35 -18.57 2.12 -2.16
N THR A 36 -18.01 1.94 -0.95
CA THR A 36 -17.32 3.01 -0.23
C THR A 36 -15.83 2.72 -0.18
N SER A 37 -15.02 3.61 -0.78
CA SER A 37 -13.57 3.44 -0.78
C SER A 37 -13.04 3.52 0.67
N PRO A 38 -12.31 2.50 1.16
CA PRO A 38 -11.67 2.57 2.47
C PRO A 38 -10.48 3.55 2.48
N TYR A 39 -10.05 3.99 1.30
CA TYR A 39 -8.87 4.81 1.09
C TYR A 39 -9.18 6.30 0.92
N GLY A 40 -10.46 6.66 0.82
CA GLY A 40 -10.92 8.02 0.53
C GLY A 40 -11.29 8.22 -0.94
N GLY A 41 -11.64 9.46 -1.27
CA GLY A 41 -12.04 9.90 -2.60
C GLY A 41 -10.95 10.63 -3.37
N VAL A 42 -11.28 11.02 -4.60
CA VAL A 42 -10.42 11.90 -5.41
C VAL A 42 -10.08 13.18 -4.62
N ARG A 43 -8.80 13.58 -4.66
CA ARG A 43 -8.15 14.65 -3.87
C ARG A 43 -7.82 14.32 -2.42
N ASP A 44 -8.29 13.19 -1.88
CA ASP A 44 -7.76 12.71 -0.60
C ASP A 44 -6.30 12.27 -0.78
N ARG A 45 -5.57 12.16 0.33
CA ARG A 45 -4.14 11.86 0.32
C ARG A 45 -3.83 10.58 1.07
N LEU A 46 -3.19 9.66 0.36
CA LEU A 46 -2.51 8.51 0.95
C LEU A 46 -1.11 8.90 1.38
N TRP A 47 -0.61 8.24 2.41
CA TRP A 47 0.74 8.42 2.90
C TRP A 47 1.49 7.11 2.78
N VAL A 48 2.67 7.15 2.17
CA VAL A 48 3.47 5.95 1.93
C VAL A 48 4.03 5.46 3.25
N ARG A 49 4.06 4.14 3.42
CA ARG A 49 4.63 3.44 4.56
C ARG A 49 5.91 2.74 4.16
N GLU A 50 6.99 3.07 4.87
CA GLU A 50 8.31 2.51 4.63
C GLU A 50 8.79 1.78 5.89
N THR A 51 9.67 0.79 5.71
CA THR A 51 10.41 0.21 6.84
C THR A 51 11.28 1.32 7.45
N TRP A 52 11.14 1.54 8.76
CA TRP A 52 11.56 2.80 9.38
C TRP A 52 12.02 2.61 10.82
N ASN A 53 12.67 3.61 11.40
CA ASN A 53 12.76 3.77 12.86
C ASN A 53 12.97 5.25 13.21
N TRP A 54 13.05 5.57 14.51
CA TRP A 54 13.41 6.91 14.96
C TRP A 54 14.75 6.95 15.69
N PHE A 55 15.51 8.01 15.47
CA PHE A 55 16.88 8.17 15.92
C PHE A 55 17.15 9.57 16.47
N ASP A 56 18.19 9.64 17.30
CA ASP A 56 18.72 10.91 17.74
C ASP A 56 19.25 11.58 16.47
N PRO A 57 18.88 12.83 16.17
CA PRO A 57 19.38 13.53 14.99
C PRO A 57 20.91 13.63 14.93
N GLY A 58 21.62 13.55 16.05
CA GLY A 58 23.09 13.47 16.10
C GLY A 58 23.66 12.07 15.87
N ALA A 59 22.81 11.04 15.83
CA ALA A 59 23.15 9.65 15.58
C ALA A 59 22.81 9.19 14.15
N ILE A 60 22.41 10.09 13.25
CA ILE A 60 22.25 9.81 11.82
C ILE A 60 22.76 10.98 10.97
N PRO A 61 23.24 10.73 9.74
CA PRO A 61 23.56 11.79 8.78
C PRO A 61 22.34 12.69 8.50
N ALA A 62 22.56 14.00 8.36
CA ALA A 62 21.48 14.98 8.18
C ALA A 62 20.66 14.76 6.90
N ASP A 63 21.29 14.24 5.84
CA ASP A 63 20.65 13.85 4.58
C ASP A 63 19.76 12.60 4.70
N ARG A 64 19.86 11.87 5.82
CA ARG A 64 19.02 10.70 6.12
C ARG A 64 17.99 10.96 7.23
N ALA A 65 17.99 12.17 7.79
CA ALA A 65 17.00 12.57 8.77
C ALA A 65 15.69 12.93 8.08
N GLY A 66 14.66 12.15 8.36
CA GLY A 66 13.29 12.38 7.93
C GLY A 66 12.54 13.35 8.84
N ALA A 67 11.22 13.17 8.89
CA ALA A 67 10.34 13.99 9.70
C ALA A 67 10.72 13.96 11.19
N ARG A 68 10.53 15.09 11.88
CA ARG A 68 10.69 15.18 13.33
C ARG A 68 9.52 14.50 14.04
N ALA A 69 9.84 13.71 15.05
CA ALA A 69 8.86 13.08 15.92
C ALA A 69 8.08 14.16 16.71
N PRO A 70 6.78 13.93 16.99
CA PRO A 70 5.98 14.82 17.83
C PRO A 70 6.30 14.65 19.33
N PHE A 71 7.37 13.93 19.67
CA PHE A 71 7.82 13.66 21.02
C PHE A 71 9.36 13.78 21.10
N THR A 72 9.85 13.99 22.31
CA THR A 72 11.29 14.14 22.59
C THR A 72 11.85 12.93 23.30
N GLY A 73 13.13 12.63 23.03
CA GLY A 73 13.92 11.68 23.81
C GLY A 73 14.77 12.33 24.84
N ALA A 74 15.15 11.55 25.85
CA ALA A 74 16.27 11.87 26.72
C ALA A 74 17.49 11.06 26.27
N GLN A 75 18.59 11.75 25.95
CA GLN A 75 19.89 11.12 25.79
C GLN A 75 20.91 11.86 26.68
N GLY A 76 21.32 11.21 27.77
CA GLY A 76 22.05 11.88 28.85
C GLY A 76 21.23 13.04 29.44
N ASN A 77 21.81 14.24 29.46
CA ASN A 77 21.15 15.46 29.97
C ASN A 77 20.47 16.31 28.86
N ARG A 78 20.31 15.75 27.65
CA ARG A 78 19.70 16.44 26.51
C ARG A 78 18.28 15.94 26.27
N THR A 79 17.36 16.88 26.09
CA THR A 79 16.01 16.62 25.55
C THR A 79 15.97 17.07 24.10
N ILE A 80 15.80 16.13 23.17
CA ILE A 80 15.90 16.38 21.73
C ILE A 80 14.73 15.73 20.98
N PRO A 81 14.22 16.35 19.91
CA PRO A 81 13.22 15.71 19.06
C PRO A 81 13.88 14.57 18.28
N TRP A 82 13.34 13.36 18.39
CA TRP A 82 13.75 12.25 17.53
C TRP A 82 13.41 12.58 16.08
N VAL A 83 14.10 11.96 15.14
CA VAL A 83 13.83 12.05 13.70
C VAL A 83 13.59 10.66 13.12
N ALA A 84 12.70 10.53 12.15
CA ALA A 84 12.53 9.29 11.41
C ALA A 84 13.77 9.03 10.52
N ALA A 85 14.08 7.76 10.28
CA ALA A 85 14.94 7.31 9.20
C ALA A 85 14.34 6.07 8.55
N TYR A 86 14.77 5.76 7.34
CA TYR A 86 14.14 4.76 6.47
C TYR A 86 15.17 3.74 5.98
N ALA A 87 14.82 2.46 5.99
CA ALA A 87 15.72 1.39 5.57
C ALA A 87 16.11 1.51 4.08
N ALA A 88 15.24 2.12 3.28
CA ALA A 88 15.47 2.40 1.86
C ALA A 88 16.65 3.35 1.62
N ASP A 89 17.01 4.18 2.61
CA ASP A 89 18.16 5.10 2.51
C ASP A 89 19.50 4.40 2.80
N GLY A 90 19.47 3.07 3.00
CA GLY A 90 20.64 2.22 3.18
C GLY A 90 21.18 2.18 4.61
N HIS A 91 22.36 1.59 4.76
CA HIS A 91 22.96 1.28 6.05
C HIS A 91 23.38 2.54 6.82
N LEU A 92 22.96 2.66 8.08
CA LEU A 92 23.36 3.77 8.94
C LEU A 92 24.82 3.60 9.41
N PRO A 93 25.65 4.65 9.40
CA PRO A 93 27.09 4.53 9.66
C PRO A 93 27.47 4.33 11.14
N TYR A 94 26.51 3.99 12.01
CA TYR A 94 26.73 3.95 13.46
C TYR A 94 26.80 2.50 13.99
N PRO A 95 27.91 2.12 14.64
CA PRO A 95 28.07 0.79 15.23
C PRO A 95 26.96 0.49 16.24
N GLY A 96 26.32 -0.68 16.11
CA GLY A 96 25.19 -1.10 16.95
C GLY A 96 23.80 -0.81 16.38
N TYR A 97 23.73 -0.10 15.25
CA TYR A 97 22.52 0.03 14.42
C TYR A 97 22.56 -0.87 13.18
N GLU A 98 23.46 -1.84 13.21
CA GLU A 98 23.72 -2.78 12.13
C GLU A 98 22.79 -4.00 12.27
N GLY A 99 21.85 -4.18 11.34
CA GLY A 99 20.99 -5.36 11.28
C GLY A 99 19.49 -5.08 11.14
N ARG A 100 18.71 -6.11 10.79
CA ARG A 100 17.25 -6.02 10.64
C ARG A 100 16.54 -5.78 11.98
N ASP A 101 17.13 -6.18 13.10
CA ASP A 101 16.53 -6.08 14.44
C ASP A 101 16.28 -4.63 14.88
N HIS A 102 16.94 -3.67 14.22
CA HIS A 102 16.75 -2.26 14.49
C HIS A 102 15.58 -1.64 13.71
N TRP A 103 15.19 -2.22 12.58
CA TRP A 103 14.17 -1.64 11.70
C TRP A 103 12.76 -2.06 12.10
N ARG A 104 11.84 -1.10 12.14
CA ARG A 104 10.42 -1.37 12.35
C ARG A 104 9.73 -1.63 11.02
N PRO A 105 8.89 -2.67 10.92
CA PRO A 105 8.04 -2.90 9.76
C PRO A 105 7.19 -1.68 9.41
N SER A 106 6.96 -1.46 8.12
CA SER A 106 6.19 -0.35 7.57
C SER A 106 4.75 -0.28 8.11
N ILE A 107 4.15 -1.43 8.45
CA ILE A 107 2.80 -1.50 9.03
C ILE A 107 2.67 -0.77 10.37
N HIS A 108 3.78 -0.59 11.10
CA HIS A 108 3.83 0.14 12.37
C HIS A 108 4.26 1.61 12.20
N MET A 109 4.46 2.07 10.97
CA MET A 109 4.86 3.45 10.71
C MET A 109 3.73 4.42 11.03
N PRO A 110 3.93 5.42 11.89
CA PRO A 110 2.94 6.44 12.19
C PRO A 110 2.91 7.50 11.10
N ARG A 111 1.79 8.21 11.00
CA ARG A 111 1.58 9.24 9.99
C ARG A 111 2.66 10.34 10.00
N TRP A 112 3.14 10.73 11.19
CA TRP A 112 4.15 11.80 11.32
C TRP A 112 5.49 11.42 10.66
N ALA A 113 5.80 10.13 10.58
CA ALA A 113 7.06 9.63 10.02
C ALA A 113 7.01 9.49 8.50
N SER A 114 5.86 9.64 7.85
CA SER A 114 5.76 9.52 6.39
C SER A 114 6.32 10.76 5.70
N ARG A 115 7.23 10.54 4.75
CA ARG A 115 7.85 11.60 3.91
C ARG A 115 7.21 11.75 2.54
N ILE A 116 6.37 10.82 2.11
CA ILE A 116 5.73 10.83 0.79
C ILE A 116 4.20 10.84 0.95
N LEU A 117 3.57 11.77 0.24
CA LEU A 117 2.12 11.86 0.12
C LEU A 117 1.71 11.68 -1.33
N LEU A 118 0.71 10.85 -1.55
CA LEU A 118 0.13 10.58 -2.86
C LEU A 118 -1.30 11.09 -2.85
N GLU A 119 -1.63 11.94 -3.82
CA GLU A 119 -3.00 12.38 -4.04
C GLU A 119 -3.76 11.33 -4.84
N ILE A 120 -4.98 11.00 -4.40
CA ILE A 120 -5.87 10.11 -5.13
C ILE A 120 -6.43 10.89 -6.33
N THR A 121 -6.03 10.51 -7.55
CA THR A 121 -6.46 11.18 -8.78
C THR A 121 -7.73 10.58 -9.39
N GLY A 122 -8.05 9.35 -9.01
CA GLY A 122 -9.20 8.59 -9.48
C GLY A 122 -9.49 7.47 -8.48
N VAL A 123 -10.76 7.07 -8.43
CA VAL A 123 -11.20 5.86 -7.72
C VAL A 123 -12.18 5.17 -8.65
N ARG A 124 -12.04 3.86 -8.79
CA ARG A 124 -12.96 3.00 -9.54
C ARG A 124 -13.07 1.65 -8.86
N VAL A 125 -14.13 0.91 -9.20
CA VAL A 125 -14.34 -0.46 -8.78
C VAL A 125 -14.48 -1.30 -10.03
N GLU A 126 -13.63 -2.32 -10.16
CA GLU A 126 -13.55 -3.18 -11.34
C GLU A 126 -13.43 -4.64 -10.89
N ARG A 127 -13.72 -5.59 -11.77
CA ARG A 127 -13.36 -6.98 -11.51
C ARG A 127 -11.87 -7.16 -11.63
N LEU A 128 -11.31 -8.00 -10.76
CA LEU A 128 -9.91 -8.37 -10.80
C LEU A 128 -9.49 -8.84 -12.21
N GLN A 129 -10.28 -9.70 -12.84
CA GLN A 129 -9.98 -10.24 -14.17
C GLN A 129 -10.31 -9.28 -15.32
N ASP A 130 -10.89 -8.11 -15.06
CA ASP A 130 -11.11 -7.10 -16.11
C ASP A 130 -9.85 -6.25 -16.37
N ILE A 131 -8.79 -6.43 -15.56
CA ILE A 131 -7.51 -5.75 -15.76
C ILE A 131 -6.97 -5.96 -17.18
N SER A 132 -6.62 -4.85 -17.84
CA SER A 132 -6.01 -4.85 -19.16
C SER A 132 -4.51 -5.12 -19.07
N GLU A 133 -3.89 -5.48 -20.20
CA GLU A 133 -2.43 -5.66 -20.20
C GLU A 133 -1.66 -4.37 -19.94
N ALA A 134 -2.20 -3.24 -20.42
CA ALA A 134 -1.59 -1.95 -20.17
C ALA A 134 -1.67 -1.57 -18.68
N ASP A 135 -2.79 -1.86 -18.03
CA ASP A 135 -2.98 -1.60 -16.60
C ASP A 135 -2.09 -2.51 -15.76
N ALA A 136 -2.02 -3.82 -16.07
CA ALA A 136 -1.11 -4.74 -15.40
C ALA A 136 0.36 -4.30 -15.52
N LEU A 137 0.77 -3.80 -16.69
CA LEU A 137 2.09 -3.21 -16.87
C LEU A 137 2.28 -1.94 -16.02
N ALA A 138 1.28 -1.07 -15.95
CA ALA A 138 1.31 0.17 -15.16
C ALA A 138 1.36 -0.09 -13.64
N GLU A 139 0.74 -1.18 -13.17
CA GLU A 139 0.84 -1.71 -11.80
C GLU A 139 2.24 -2.26 -11.48
N GLY A 140 3.10 -2.41 -12.50
CA GLY A 140 4.49 -2.80 -12.32
C GLY A 140 4.76 -4.30 -12.39
N SER A 141 3.87 -5.09 -13.01
CA SER A 141 4.01 -6.55 -13.17
C SER A 141 5.43 -6.99 -13.55
N PHE A 142 6.00 -6.44 -14.64
CA PHE A 142 7.35 -6.84 -15.08
C PHE A 142 8.48 -6.38 -14.17
N THR A 143 8.28 -5.30 -13.42
CA THR A 143 9.25 -4.87 -12.40
C THR A 143 9.31 -5.94 -11.31
N TRP A 144 8.15 -6.35 -10.80
CA TRP A 144 8.07 -7.40 -9.79
C TRP A 144 8.59 -8.75 -10.30
N ALA A 145 8.20 -9.18 -11.51
CA ALA A 145 8.63 -10.47 -12.07
C ALA A 145 10.16 -10.57 -12.21
N ARG A 146 10.83 -9.48 -12.59
CA ARG A 146 12.28 -9.42 -12.72
C ARG A 146 13.04 -9.57 -11.40
N GLU A 147 12.37 -9.31 -10.27
CA GLU A 147 12.94 -9.49 -8.93
C GLU A 147 12.78 -10.92 -8.40
N GLN A 148 12.01 -11.76 -9.10
CA GLN A 148 11.78 -13.14 -8.71
C GLN A 148 12.86 -14.10 -9.24
N ASP A 149 13.17 -15.11 -8.43
CA ASP A 149 14.01 -16.25 -8.81
C ASP A 149 13.15 -17.47 -9.18
N THR A 150 12.06 -17.24 -9.91
CA THR A 150 11.10 -18.26 -10.38
C THR A 150 10.82 -18.05 -11.88
N PRO A 151 10.24 -19.03 -12.59
CA PRO A 151 9.95 -18.91 -14.03
C PRO A 151 9.05 -17.72 -14.41
N VAL A 152 8.37 -17.08 -13.44
CA VAL A 152 7.53 -15.89 -13.70
C VAL A 152 8.33 -14.74 -14.33
N ARG A 153 9.64 -14.68 -14.07
CA ARG A 153 10.57 -13.68 -14.61
C ARG A 153 10.67 -13.68 -16.14
N ASP A 154 10.36 -14.82 -16.77
CA ASP A 154 10.50 -15.05 -18.20
C ASP A 154 9.14 -14.96 -18.94
N LEU A 155 8.07 -14.56 -18.24
CA LEU A 155 6.76 -14.32 -18.85
C LEU A 155 6.71 -12.97 -19.55
N ASP A 156 6.18 -12.96 -20.78
CA ASP A 156 6.01 -11.77 -21.61
C ASP A 156 4.60 -11.16 -21.55
N GLU A 157 3.71 -11.74 -20.73
CA GLU A 157 2.31 -11.32 -20.56
C GLU A 157 2.12 -10.69 -19.17
N ALA A 158 1.94 -9.37 -19.10
CA ALA A 158 1.92 -8.63 -17.83
C ALA A 158 0.70 -9.00 -16.96
N ARG A 159 -0.40 -9.44 -17.57
CA ARG A 159 -1.62 -9.91 -16.89
C ARG A 159 -1.42 -11.28 -16.28
N LEU A 160 -0.70 -12.18 -16.94
CA LEU A 160 -0.32 -13.46 -16.33
C LEU A 160 0.62 -13.24 -15.15
N VAL A 161 1.59 -12.33 -15.30
CA VAL A 161 2.46 -11.92 -14.20
C VAL A 161 1.66 -11.31 -13.05
N TYR A 162 0.69 -10.46 -13.35
CA TYR A 162 -0.20 -9.85 -12.35
C TYR A 162 -1.03 -10.90 -11.62
N CYS A 163 -1.54 -11.91 -12.33
CA CYS A 163 -2.24 -13.05 -11.74
C CYS A 163 -1.36 -13.79 -10.72
N GLN A 164 -0.10 -14.09 -11.07
CA GLN A 164 0.85 -14.74 -10.16
C GLN A 164 1.14 -13.88 -8.93
N LEU A 165 1.39 -12.57 -9.13
CA LEU A 165 1.58 -11.62 -8.02
C LEU A 165 0.35 -11.57 -7.10
N TRP A 166 -0.85 -11.54 -7.67
CA TRP A 166 -2.09 -11.51 -6.91
C TRP A 166 -2.25 -12.75 -6.03
N GLU A 167 -2.02 -13.94 -6.59
CA GLU A 167 -2.10 -15.20 -5.84
C GLU A 167 -1.00 -15.32 -4.77
N GLU A 168 0.18 -14.75 -4.99
CA GLU A 168 1.22 -14.70 -3.96
C GLU A 168 0.78 -13.87 -2.74
N ILE A 169 0.12 -12.73 -2.99
CA ILE A 169 -0.33 -11.81 -1.93
C ILE A 169 -1.57 -12.35 -1.21
N ASN A 170 -2.55 -12.88 -1.97
CA ASN A 170 -3.89 -13.20 -1.47
C ASN A 170 -4.13 -14.71 -1.29
N GLY A 171 -3.18 -15.54 -1.69
CA GLY A 171 -3.23 -17.00 -1.59
C GLY A 171 -3.72 -17.68 -2.88
N PRO A 172 -3.48 -19.01 -3.01
CA PRO A 172 -3.87 -19.77 -4.20
C PRO A 172 -5.37 -19.76 -4.46
N GLY A 173 -5.79 -19.63 -5.72
CA GLY A 173 -7.19 -19.61 -6.15
C GLY A 173 -7.88 -18.25 -5.94
N SER A 174 -7.18 -17.26 -5.40
CA SER A 174 -7.72 -15.91 -5.19
C SER A 174 -7.93 -15.14 -6.51
N TRP A 175 -7.25 -15.53 -7.58
CA TRP A 175 -7.47 -14.99 -8.93
C TRP A 175 -8.80 -15.48 -9.52
N ASP A 176 -9.07 -16.79 -9.42
CA ASP A 176 -10.27 -17.43 -9.96
C ASP A 176 -11.56 -16.97 -9.25
N ALA A 177 -11.44 -16.54 -7.98
CA ALA A 177 -12.54 -15.93 -7.25
C ALA A 177 -13.06 -14.62 -7.90
N ASN A 178 -12.26 -14.00 -8.78
CA ASN A 178 -12.57 -12.78 -9.53
C ASN A 178 -13.30 -11.70 -8.69
N PRO A 179 -12.71 -11.28 -7.56
CA PRO A 179 -13.35 -10.31 -6.68
C PRO A 179 -13.45 -8.92 -7.32
N TRP A 180 -14.32 -8.10 -6.74
CA TRP A 180 -14.35 -6.66 -7.00
C TRP A 180 -13.19 -5.97 -6.29
N VAL A 181 -12.41 -5.16 -7.00
CA VAL A 181 -11.22 -4.47 -6.46
C VAL A 181 -11.31 -2.96 -6.67
N TRP A 182 -10.59 -2.22 -5.84
CA TRP A 182 -10.43 -0.77 -5.96
C TRP A 182 -9.21 -0.43 -6.81
N VAL A 183 -9.37 0.50 -7.75
CA VAL A 183 -8.37 0.97 -8.71
C VAL A 183 -8.45 2.49 -8.93
#